data_AF-A0A2V7R0W2-F1
#
_entry.id   AF-A0A2V7R0W2-F1
#
_cell.length_a   1.000
_cell.length_b   1.000
_cell.length_c   1.000
_cell.angle_alpha   90.00
_cell.angle_beta   90.00
_cell.angle_gamma   90.00
#
_symmetry.space_group_name_H-M   'P 1'
#
loop_
_entity.id
_entity.type
_entity.pdbx_description
1 polymer ?
#
loop_
_entity_poly.entity_id
_entity_poly.type
_entity_poly.pdbx_seq_one_letter_code
_entity_poly.pdbx_strand_id
1 'polypeptide(L)'
;MNDQWTTRLSEYIDGELDRTEQAALEAHLATCGQCYATLGELRQVVARAKSLSDTPPATDLWMEIAREIRREKAPARRDRLVRRRFSLTVGQLLAASIALVLLSGGGAWLALQPLASSEPTRFGGSTPRPRVGQVVTWTGHTDAAIADLQTALTQNEKRLDTATVRIVRENLAIIDRAIADARVALQKDPGNAYLNLHLANTMRRKVELLRRVNDMAAARS
;
A
#
# COMPACT_ATOMS: atom_id res chain seq x y z
N MET A 1 -8.21 14.84 19.36
CA MET A 1 -8.34 16.18 18.77
C MET A 1 -6.92 16.74 18.77
N ASN A 2 -6.20 16.63 17.65
CA ASN A 2 -4.80 17.06 17.60
C ASN A 2 -4.77 18.57 17.48
N ASP A 3 -4.42 19.22 18.58
CA ASP A 3 -4.08 20.63 18.58
C ASP A 3 -2.74 20.79 17.84
N GLN A 4 -2.62 21.82 17.00
CA GLN A 4 -1.41 22.07 16.20
C GLN A 4 -0.13 22.10 17.05
N TRP A 5 -0.26 22.46 18.33
CA TRP A 5 0.81 22.56 19.30
C TRP A 5 1.43 21.21 19.69
N THR A 6 0.66 20.11 19.68
CA THR A 6 1.19 18.79 20.08
C THR A 6 2.31 18.33 19.15
N THR A 7 2.20 18.58 17.85
CA THR A 7 3.25 18.25 16.88
C THR A 7 4.50 19.13 17.08
N ARG A 8 4.32 20.41 17.41
CA ARG A 8 5.42 21.35 17.65
C ARG A 8 6.24 21.06 18.91
N LEU A 9 5.70 20.29 19.86
CA LEU A 9 6.45 19.89 21.06
C LEU A 9 7.67 19.01 20.72
N SER A 10 7.57 18.16 19.69
CA SER A 10 8.72 17.37 19.22
C SER A 10 9.77 18.27 18.58
N GLU A 11 9.35 19.11 17.63
CA GLU A 11 10.21 20.08 16.94
C GLU A 11 10.95 20.98 17.95
N TYR A 12 10.28 21.40 19.02
CA TYR A 12 10.87 22.17 20.10
C TYR A 12 11.95 21.42 20.88
N ILE A 13 11.74 20.13 21.17
CA ILE A 13 12.74 19.28 21.86
C ILE A 13 13.94 19.03 20.94
N ASP A 14 13.70 18.84 19.65
CA ASP A 14 14.71 18.56 18.64
C ASP A 14 15.48 19.83 18.21
N GLY A 15 14.99 21.03 18.61
CA GLY A 15 15.61 22.31 18.31
C GLY A 15 15.39 22.79 16.88
N GLU A 16 14.33 22.32 16.23
CA GLU A 16 14.01 22.60 14.82
C GLU A 16 13.13 23.85 14.63
N LEU A 17 12.60 24.42 15.73
CA LEU A 17 11.79 25.63 15.70
C LEU A 17 12.62 26.91 15.55
N ASP A 18 12.10 27.87 14.78
CA ASP A 18 12.69 29.21 14.76
C ASP A 18 12.39 30.00 16.05
N ARG A 19 13.07 31.13 16.25
CA ARG A 19 12.93 31.94 17.48
C ARG A 19 11.51 32.49 17.69
N THR A 20 10.78 32.78 16.61
CA THR A 20 9.42 33.34 16.69
C THR A 20 8.41 32.27 17.05
N GLU A 21 8.58 31.09 16.47
CA GLU A 21 7.78 29.90 16.70
C GLU A 21 7.99 29.35 18.11
N GLN A 22 9.25 29.34 18.56
CA GLN A 22 9.61 29.01 19.92
C GLN A 22 8.92 29.94 20.93
N ALA A 23 9.00 31.26 20.72
CA ALA A 23 8.35 32.22 21.61
C ALA A 23 6.82 32.04 21.65
N ALA A 24 6.20 31.75 20.51
CA ALA A 24 4.77 31.48 20.44
C ALA A 24 4.37 30.19 21.18
N LEU A 25 5.17 29.13 21.06
CA LEU A 25 4.96 27.88 21.78
C LEU A 25 5.16 28.07 23.29
N GLU A 26 6.19 28.79 23.72
CA GLU A 26 6.44 29.09 25.14
C GLU A 26 5.29 29.90 25.76
N ALA A 27 4.73 30.86 25.03
CA ALA A 27 3.53 31.59 25.45
C ALA A 27 2.32 30.65 25.58
N HIS A 28 2.14 29.69 24.66
CA HIS A 28 1.08 28.68 24.78
C HIS A 28 1.29 27.77 26.00
N LEU A 29 2.51 27.29 26.23
CA LEU A 29 2.86 26.43 27.36
C LEU A 29 2.59 27.08 28.72
N ALA A 30 2.70 28.41 28.81
CA ALA A 30 2.36 29.16 30.02
C ALA A 30 0.86 29.14 30.35
N THR A 31 -0.01 28.85 29.36
CA THR A 31 -1.47 28.90 29.52
C THR A 31 -2.13 27.52 29.42
N CYS A 32 -1.49 26.54 28.79
CA CYS A 32 -2.03 25.20 28.56
C CYS A 32 -1.30 24.13 29.38
N GLY A 33 -1.89 23.75 30.53
CA GLY A 33 -1.33 22.73 31.42
C GLY A 33 -1.18 21.34 30.78
N GLN A 34 -2.06 20.98 29.84
CA GLN A 34 -1.96 19.70 29.12
C GLN A 34 -0.70 19.64 28.25
N CYS A 35 -0.42 20.69 27.46
CA CYS A 35 0.78 20.74 26.62
C CYS A 35 2.06 20.80 27.48
N TYR A 36 2.02 21.49 28.62
CA TYR A 36 3.13 21.50 29.57
C TYR A 36 3.41 20.11 30.16
N ALA A 37 2.36 19.38 30.55
CA ALA A 37 2.48 18.01 31.05
C ALA A 37 3.08 17.07 29.99
N THR A 38 2.56 17.11 28.75
CA THR A 38 3.07 16.31 27.64
C THR A 38 4.53 16.64 27.31
N LEU A 39 4.93 17.92 27.35
CA LEU A 39 6.33 18.31 27.19
C LEU A 39 7.23 17.69 28.28
N GLY A 40 6.75 17.64 29.53
CA GLY A 40 7.43 16.98 30.63
C GLY A 40 7.62 15.47 30.40
N GLU A 41 6.57 14.78 29.94
CA GLU A 41 6.62 13.36 29.59
C GLU A 41 7.63 13.09 28.46
N LEU A 42 7.61 13.90 27.39
CA LEU A 42 8.55 13.77 26.29
C LEU A 42 10.00 14.00 26.74
N ARG A 43 10.26 15.01 27.57
CA ARG A 43 11.59 15.24 28.16
C ARG A 43 12.07 14.06 29.01
N GLN A 44 11.16 13.40 29.73
CA GLN A 44 11.49 12.19 30.49
C GLN A 44 11.88 11.03 29.57
N VAL A 45 11.20 10.85 28.45
CA VAL A 45 11.55 9.84 27.43
C VAL A 45 12.95 10.10 26.89
N VAL A 46 13.24 11.35 26.50
CA VAL A 46 14.57 11.74 26.00
C VAL A 46 15.66 11.51 27.06
N ALA A 47 15.41 11.86 28.31
CA ALA A 47 16.36 11.62 29.40
C ALA A 47 16.66 10.12 29.59
N ARG A 48 15.63 9.27 29.56
CA ARG A 48 15.79 7.82 29.64
C ARG A 48 16.54 7.27 28.42
N ALA A 49 16.20 7.73 27.22
CA ALA A 49 16.89 7.31 25.99
C ALA A 49 18.38 7.68 26.04
N LYS A 50 18.72 8.89 26.51
CA LYS A 50 20.12 9.33 26.69
C LYS A 50 20.88 8.52 27.75
N SER A 51 20.18 7.89 28.69
CA SER A 51 20.80 7.03 29.71
C SER A 51 21.12 5.61 29.19
N LEU A 52 20.65 5.25 28.00
CA LEU A 52 20.97 3.97 27.39
C LEU A 52 22.43 3.97 26.93
N SER A 53 23.13 2.88 27.24
CA SER A 53 24.46 2.62 26.69
C SER A 53 24.36 2.36 25.20
N ASP A 54 25.12 3.11 24.41
CA ASP A 54 25.30 2.82 22.99
C ASP A 54 26.23 1.61 22.84
N THR A 55 25.65 0.45 22.53
CA THR A 55 26.39 -0.79 22.34
C THR A 55 26.49 -1.06 20.85
N PRO A 56 27.70 -1.00 20.25
CA PRO A 56 27.85 -1.30 18.84
C PRO A 56 27.52 -2.77 18.57
N PRO A 57 27.04 -3.10 17.35
CA PRO A 57 26.84 -4.48 16.97
C PRO A 57 28.16 -5.26 17.03
N ALA A 58 28.11 -6.54 17.42
CA ALA A 58 29.29 -7.39 17.59
C ALA A 58 30.10 -7.62 16.29
N THR A 59 29.46 -7.41 15.14
CA THR A 59 30.04 -7.60 13.80
C THR A 59 29.67 -6.42 12.91
N ASP A 60 30.50 -6.12 11.91
CA ASP A 60 30.16 -5.15 10.86
C ASP A 60 28.99 -5.65 9.99
N LEU A 61 27.78 -5.20 10.32
CA LEU A 61 26.55 -5.50 9.60
C LEU A 61 26.44 -4.73 8.27
N TRP A 62 27.27 -3.72 8.04
CA TRP A 62 27.13 -2.85 6.87
C TRP A 62 27.34 -3.61 5.57
N MET A 63 28.27 -4.57 5.55
CA MET A 63 28.54 -5.39 4.37
C MET A 63 27.31 -6.22 3.94
N GLU A 64 26.58 -6.76 4.91
CA GLU A 64 25.36 -7.53 4.65
C GLU A 64 24.20 -6.64 4.21
N ILE A 65 23.97 -5.54 4.91
CA ILE A 65 22.92 -4.56 4.58
C ILE A 65 23.16 -4.00 3.17
N ALA A 66 24.39 -3.61 2.86
CA ALA A 66 24.75 -3.07 1.54
C ALA A 66 24.54 -4.11 0.43
N ARG A 67 24.76 -5.40 0.70
CA ARG A 67 24.48 -6.49 -0.24
C ARG A 67 22.99 -6.63 -0.51
N GLU A 68 22.15 -6.55 0.52
CA GLU A 68 20.71 -6.70 0.37
C GLU A 68 20.06 -5.50 -0.35
N ILE A 69 20.47 -4.27 -0.01
CA ILE A 69 20.03 -3.06 -0.74
C ILE A 69 20.41 -3.14 -2.23
N ARG A 70 21.60 -3.67 -2.54
CA ARG A 70 22.02 -3.88 -3.94
C ARG A 70 21.20 -4.96 -4.66
N ARG A 71 20.75 -6.00 -3.95
CA ARG A 71 19.88 -7.05 -4.53
C ARG A 71 18.49 -6.53 -4.84
N GLU A 72 17.91 -5.73 -3.95
CA GLU A 72 16.62 -5.07 -4.20
C GLU A 72 16.67 -4.14 -5.41
N LYS A 73 17.78 -3.41 -5.57
CA LYS A 73 18.01 -2.53 -6.73
C LYS A 73 18.46 -3.24 -8.00
N ALA A 74 18.83 -4.52 -7.93
CA ALA A 74 19.28 -5.25 -9.11
C ALA A 74 18.07 -5.59 -9.98
N PRO A 75 18.05 -5.23 -11.28
CA PRO A 75 16.99 -5.63 -12.17
C PRO A 75 16.90 -7.16 -12.20
N ALA A 76 15.70 -7.70 -12.03
CA ALA A 76 15.47 -9.13 -12.01
C ALA A 76 16.14 -9.76 -13.24
N ARG A 77 17.16 -10.59 -13.02
CA ARG A 77 17.97 -11.24 -14.08
C ARG A 77 17.12 -12.05 -15.08
N ARG A 78 15.85 -12.29 -14.75
CA ARG A 78 14.81 -12.88 -15.61
C ARG A 78 14.52 -12.04 -16.87
N ASP A 79 14.65 -10.72 -16.84
CA ASP A 79 14.40 -9.88 -18.02
C ASP A 79 15.46 -10.06 -19.12
N ARG A 80 16.71 -10.39 -18.77
CA ARG A 80 17.75 -10.68 -19.77
C ARG A 80 17.58 -12.04 -20.43
N LEU A 81 17.02 -13.03 -19.74
CA LEU A 81 16.80 -14.36 -20.32
C LEU A 81 15.56 -14.39 -21.22
N VAL A 82 14.49 -13.65 -20.89
CA VAL A 82 13.30 -13.53 -21.75
C VAL A 82 13.59 -12.73 -23.02
N ARG A 83 14.56 -11.79 -23.00
CA ARG A 83 14.97 -11.03 -24.20
C ARG A 83 15.86 -11.82 -25.17
N ARG A 84 16.24 -13.06 -24.83
CA ARG A 84 16.75 -14.04 -25.79
C ARG A 84 15.58 -14.75 -26.47
N ARG A 85 14.60 -13.98 -26.95
CA ARG A 85 13.53 -14.51 -27.79
C ARG A 85 14.17 -14.92 -29.10
N PHE A 86 14.01 -16.20 -29.43
CA PHE A 86 14.24 -16.75 -30.75
C PHE A 86 13.77 -15.76 -31.81
N SER A 87 14.68 -15.29 -32.64
CA SER A 87 14.38 -14.55 -33.86
C SER A 87 13.78 -15.54 -34.86
N LEU A 88 12.51 -15.89 -34.67
CA LEU A 88 11.73 -16.63 -35.66
C LEU A 88 11.41 -15.64 -36.79
N THR A 89 11.91 -15.94 -37.98
CA THR A 89 11.60 -15.15 -39.18
C THR A 89 10.11 -15.27 -39.50
N VAL A 90 9.55 -14.23 -40.12
CA VAL A 90 8.11 -14.14 -40.45
C VAL A 90 7.59 -15.39 -41.18
N GLY A 91 8.44 -16.06 -41.98
CA GLY A 91 8.12 -17.32 -42.65
C GLY A 91 7.87 -18.52 -41.70
N GLN A 92 8.58 -18.61 -40.56
CA GLN A 92 8.39 -19.70 -39.60
C GLN A 92 7.08 -19.57 -38.80
N LEU A 93 6.63 -18.33 -38.55
CA LEU A 93 5.35 -18.07 -37.88
C LEU A 93 4.15 -18.41 -38.77
N LEU A 94 4.24 -18.14 -40.08
CA LEU A 94 3.21 -18.51 -41.05
C LEU A 94 3.01 -20.03 -41.13
N ALA A 95 4.09 -20.81 -41.23
CA ALA A 95 4.00 -22.28 -41.28
C ALA A 95 3.38 -22.87 -39.98
N ALA A 96 3.77 -22.36 -38.81
CA ALA A 96 3.23 -22.81 -37.53
C ALA A 96 1.72 -22.48 -37.38
N SER A 97 1.28 -21.31 -37.88
CA SER A 97 -0.14 -20.94 -37.85
C SER A 97 -1.02 -21.86 -38.71
N ILE A 98 -0.55 -22.26 -39.89
CA ILE A 98 -1.26 -23.20 -40.78
C ILE A 98 -1.38 -24.58 -40.13
N ALA A 99 -0.29 -25.08 -39.52
CA ALA A 99 -0.31 -26.35 -38.80
C ALA A 99 -1.29 -26.35 -37.62
N LEU A 100 -1.33 -25.27 -36.83
CA LEU A 100 -2.25 -25.14 -35.70
C LEU A 100 -3.72 -25.09 -36.15
N VAL A 101 -4.03 -24.39 -37.24
CA VAL A 101 -5.39 -24.34 -37.79
C VAL A 101 -5.85 -25.72 -38.27
N LEU A 102 -4.96 -26.47 -38.92
CA LEU A 102 -5.25 -27.84 -39.38
C LEU A 102 -5.46 -28.82 -38.21
N LEU A 103 -4.70 -28.69 -37.12
CA LEU A 103 -4.90 -29.53 -35.93
C LEU A 103 -6.15 -29.12 -35.13
N SER A 104 -6.50 -27.84 -35.09
CA SER A 104 -7.63 -27.33 -34.28
C SER A 104 -8.99 -27.56 -34.94
N GLY A 105 -9.04 -27.57 -36.28
CA GLY A 105 -10.29 -27.78 -37.04
C GLY A 105 -10.85 -29.21 -36.97
N GLY A 106 -10.01 -30.23 -36.72
CA GLY A 106 -10.44 -31.63 -36.70
C GLY A 106 -10.98 -32.13 -35.34
N GLY A 107 -10.54 -31.55 -34.22
CA GLY A 107 -10.86 -32.07 -32.88
C GLY A 107 -12.19 -31.60 -32.28
N ALA A 108 -12.71 -30.45 -32.72
CA ALA A 108 -13.86 -29.81 -32.08
C ALA A 108 -15.22 -30.45 -32.43
N TRP A 109 -15.32 -31.27 -33.48
CA TRP A 109 -16.60 -31.84 -33.93
C TRP A 109 -16.93 -33.21 -33.31
N LEU A 110 -15.99 -33.83 -32.58
CA LEU A 110 -16.19 -35.15 -31.95
C LEU A 110 -16.43 -35.10 -30.42
N ALA A 111 -16.36 -33.92 -29.79
CA ALA A 111 -16.51 -33.77 -28.34
C ALA A 111 -17.86 -33.15 -27.88
N LEU A 112 -18.84 -33.05 -28.78
CA LEU A 112 -20.21 -32.65 -28.44
C LEU A 112 -21.14 -33.87 -28.45
N GLN A 113 -21.10 -34.63 -27.37
CA GLN A 113 -22.27 -35.40 -26.93
C GLN A 113 -22.61 -35.06 -25.47
N PRO A 114 -23.88 -34.75 -25.17
CA PRO A 114 -24.32 -34.30 -23.86
C PRO A 114 -24.71 -35.48 -22.97
N LEU A 115 -24.30 -35.47 -21.70
CA LEU A 115 -24.83 -36.37 -20.67
C LEU A 115 -25.09 -35.63 -19.36
N ALA A 116 -26.38 -35.63 -19.02
CA ALA A 116 -26.97 -35.87 -17.71
C ALA A 116 -26.63 -34.93 -16.54
N SER A 117 -27.66 -34.19 -16.16
CA SER A 117 -27.94 -33.65 -14.84
C SER A 117 -27.63 -34.63 -13.70
N SER A 118 -27.07 -34.12 -12.62
CA SER A 118 -27.23 -34.70 -11.27
C SER A 118 -27.01 -33.59 -10.23
N GLU A 119 -28.08 -33.24 -9.53
CA GLU A 119 -28.04 -32.64 -8.19
C GLU A 119 -28.01 -33.79 -7.18
N PRO A 120 -27.36 -33.67 -5.99
CA PRO A 120 -28.15 -33.32 -4.81
C PRO A 120 -27.42 -32.62 -3.62
N THR A 121 -28.23 -31.85 -2.87
CA THR A 121 -28.33 -31.73 -1.40
C THR A 121 -27.33 -30.92 -0.53
N ARG A 122 -27.99 -30.07 0.28
CA ARG A 122 -27.64 -29.10 1.33
C ARG A 122 -26.98 -29.65 2.61
N PHE A 123 -26.19 -28.82 3.32
CA PHE A 123 -26.54 -28.10 4.58
C PHE A 123 -25.29 -27.66 5.36
N GLY A 124 -25.36 -26.50 6.03
CA GLY A 124 -24.39 -26.10 7.06
C GLY A 124 -24.58 -24.65 7.49
N GLY A 125 -25.43 -24.42 8.49
CA GLY A 125 -25.76 -23.09 9.00
C GLY A 125 -24.65 -22.46 9.85
N SER A 126 -24.72 -21.14 10.04
CA SER A 126 -24.16 -20.44 11.19
C SER A 126 -24.88 -19.11 11.42
N THR A 127 -25.21 -18.91 12.69
CA THR A 127 -25.96 -17.88 13.39
C THR A 127 -25.39 -16.45 13.28
N PRO A 128 -26.22 -15.39 13.38
CA PRO A 128 -25.76 -14.01 13.56
C PRO A 128 -25.66 -13.64 15.05
N ARG A 129 -24.47 -13.24 15.52
CA ARG A 129 -24.24 -12.55 16.82
C ARG A 129 -22.96 -11.68 16.73
N PRO A 130 -22.73 -10.69 17.62
CA PRO A 130 -23.01 -9.28 17.40
C PRO A 130 -21.76 -8.38 17.22
N ARG A 131 -21.99 -7.24 16.54
CA ARG A 131 -21.27 -5.94 16.45
C ARG A 131 -19.82 -5.83 16.97
N VAL A 132 -18.87 -5.84 16.03
CA VAL A 132 -17.63 -5.03 16.04
C VAL A 132 -17.90 -3.74 15.25
N GLY A 133 -18.63 -2.81 15.85
CA GLY A 133 -19.29 -1.69 15.13
C GLY A 133 -18.41 -0.49 14.78
N GLN A 134 -17.18 -0.37 15.29
CA GLN A 134 -16.36 0.84 15.08
C GLN A 134 -15.16 0.68 14.13
N VAL A 135 -14.60 -0.53 13.98
CA VAL A 135 -13.50 -0.76 13.01
C VAL A 135 -14.04 -1.02 11.61
N VAL A 136 -15.16 -1.76 11.51
CA VAL A 136 -15.80 -2.11 10.23
C VAL A 136 -16.44 -0.90 9.55
N THR A 137 -16.92 0.07 10.34
CA THR A 137 -17.51 1.30 9.81
C THR A 137 -16.44 2.19 9.17
N TRP A 138 -15.26 2.32 9.78
CA TRP A 138 -14.16 3.10 9.18
C TRP A 138 -13.62 2.47 7.88
N THR A 139 -13.44 1.15 7.84
CA THR A 139 -12.98 0.47 6.61
C THR A 139 -13.98 0.61 5.48
N GLY A 140 -15.28 0.46 5.76
CA GLY A 140 -16.33 0.57 4.74
C GLY A 140 -16.43 1.96 4.09
N HIS A 141 -16.39 3.03 4.89
CA HIS A 141 -16.40 4.40 4.33
C HIS A 141 -15.12 4.70 3.53
N THR A 142 -13.97 4.17 3.96
CA THR A 142 -12.69 4.36 3.25
C THR A 142 -12.64 3.57 1.95
N ASP A 143 -13.16 2.33 1.94
CA ASP A 143 -13.25 1.49 0.74
C ASP A 143 -14.15 2.12 -0.33
N ALA A 144 -15.31 2.67 0.06
CA ALA A 144 -16.19 3.41 -0.84
C ALA A 144 -15.50 4.64 -1.45
N ALA A 145 -14.84 5.46 -0.63
CA ALA A 145 -14.10 6.62 -1.10
C ALA A 145 -12.96 6.26 -2.07
N ILE A 146 -12.27 5.14 -1.82
CA ILE A 146 -11.24 4.62 -2.72
C ILE A 146 -11.84 4.24 -4.07
N ALA A 147 -12.97 3.53 -4.08
CA ALA A 147 -13.63 3.11 -5.32
C ALA A 147 -14.10 4.30 -6.17
N ASP A 148 -14.69 5.32 -5.54
CA ASP A 148 -15.11 6.55 -6.21
C ASP A 148 -13.92 7.28 -6.84
N LEU A 149 -12.82 7.42 -6.08
CA LEU A 149 -11.62 8.10 -6.56
C LEU A 149 -10.90 7.33 -7.67
N GLN A 150 -10.89 5.98 -7.63
CA GLN A 150 -10.36 5.14 -8.70
C GLN A 150 -11.20 5.26 -9.98
N THR A 151 -12.52 5.36 -9.84
CA THR A 151 -13.43 5.59 -10.97
C THR A 151 -13.16 6.96 -11.61
N ALA A 152 -13.05 8.00 -10.79
CA ALA A 152 -12.70 9.34 -11.26
C ALA A 152 -11.31 9.40 -11.92
N LEU A 153 -10.32 8.65 -11.42
CA LEU A 153 -9.00 8.55 -12.05
C LEU A 153 -9.10 7.91 -13.44
N THR A 154 -9.87 6.83 -13.56
CA THR A 154 -10.05 6.11 -14.84
C THR A 154 -10.72 7.00 -15.89
N GLN A 155 -11.69 7.83 -15.47
CA GLN A 155 -12.35 8.80 -16.34
C GLN A 155 -11.40 9.92 -16.80
N ASN A 156 -10.55 10.41 -15.89
CA ASN A 156 -9.65 11.53 -16.14
C ASN A 156 -8.27 11.11 -16.68
N GLU A 157 -8.01 9.81 -16.84
CA GLU A 157 -6.71 9.28 -17.25
C GLU A 157 -6.21 9.86 -18.56
N LYS A 158 -7.12 10.11 -19.51
CA LYS A 158 -6.80 10.69 -20.83
C LYS A 158 -6.25 12.12 -20.75
N ARG A 159 -6.43 12.80 -19.61
CA ARG A 159 -5.96 14.18 -19.35
C ARG A 159 -4.57 14.21 -18.70
N LEU A 160 -4.09 13.08 -18.20
CA LEU A 160 -2.76 12.93 -17.62
C LEU A 160 -1.77 12.50 -18.70
N ASP A 161 -0.50 12.87 -18.55
CA ASP A 161 0.54 12.38 -19.45
C ASP A 161 0.82 10.89 -19.21
N THR A 162 1.19 10.17 -20.28
CA THR A 162 1.37 8.71 -20.25
C THR A 162 2.43 8.25 -19.25
N ALA A 163 3.45 9.07 -18.98
CA ALA A 163 4.49 8.76 -18.01
C ALA A 163 3.95 8.81 -16.57
N THR A 164 3.20 9.85 -16.23
CA THR A 164 2.52 10.01 -14.93
C THR A 164 1.51 8.89 -14.70
N VAL A 165 0.66 8.58 -15.68
CA VAL A 165 -0.33 7.49 -15.59
C VAL A 165 0.34 6.16 -15.26
N ARG A 166 1.46 5.85 -15.93
CA ARG A 166 2.21 4.61 -15.69
C ARG A 166 2.72 4.54 -14.25
N ILE A 167 3.33 5.62 -13.76
CA ILE A 167 3.87 5.68 -12.39
C ILE A 167 2.74 5.55 -11.35
N VAL A 168 1.60 6.22 -11.58
CA VAL A 168 0.45 6.14 -10.69
C VAL A 168 -0.10 4.72 -10.65
N ARG A 169 -0.28 4.05 -11.79
CA ARG A 169 -0.75 2.65 -11.85
C ARG A 169 0.19 1.70 -11.12
N GLU A 170 1.49 1.85 -11.33
CA GLU A 170 2.51 1.02 -10.69
C GLU A 170 2.45 1.16 -9.16
N ASN A 171 2.43 2.41 -8.65
CA ASN A 171 2.33 2.67 -7.23
C ASN A 171 1.00 2.18 -6.63
N LEU A 172 -0.12 2.37 -7.33
CA LEU A 172 -1.42 1.87 -6.87
C LEU A 172 -1.45 0.33 -6.78
N ALA A 173 -0.86 -0.38 -7.75
CA ALA A 173 -0.77 -1.83 -7.72
C ALA A 173 0.05 -2.35 -6.53
N ILE A 174 1.14 -1.66 -6.16
CA ILE A 174 1.95 -1.98 -4.99
C ILE A 174 1.12 -1.78 -3.70
N ILE A 175 0.44 -0.63 -3.58
CA ILE A 175 -0.40 -0.32 -2.41
C ILE A 175 -1.54 -1.33 -2.27
N ASP A 176 -2.19 -1.70 -3.37
CA ASP A 176 -3.30 -2.66 -3.38
C ASP A 176 -2.86 -4.05 -2.92
N ARG A 177 -1.68 -4.48 -3.35
CA ARG A 177 -1.09 -5.74 -2.88
C ARG A 177 -0.80 -5.72 -1.39
N ALA A 178 -0.19 -4.64 -0.90
CA ALA A 178 0.11 -4.49 0.53
C ALA A 178 -1.17 -4.49 1.40
N ILE A 179 -2.26 -3.88 0.93
CA ILE A 179 -3.55 -3.91 1.62
C ILE A 179 -4.13 -5.33 1.65
N ALA A 180 -4.07 -6.06 0.54
CA ALA A 180 -4.54 -7.44 0.48
C ALA A 180 -3.76 -8.34 1.45
N ASP A 181 -2.43 -8.23 1.45
CA ASP A 181 -1.55 -9.01 2.33
C ASP A 181 -1.84 -8.69 3.82
N ALA A 182 -2.01 -7.41 4.16
CA ALA A 182 -2.36 -6.98 5.52
C ALA A 182 -3.73 -7.52 5.96
N ARG A 183 -4.72 -7.56 5.07
CA ARG A 183 -6.05 -8.14 5.36
C ARG A 183 -5.98 -9.64 5.59
N VAL A 184 -5.22 -10.38 4.78
CA VAL A 184 -5.02 -11.82 4.97
C VAL A 184 -4.30 -12.11 6.29
N ALA A 185 -3.30 -11.29 6.66
CA ALA A 185 -2.63 -11.41 7.95
C ALA A 185 -3.58 -11.14 9.13
N LEU A 186 -4.43 -10.12 9.03
CA LEU A 186 -5.44 -9.79 10.05
C LEU A 186 -6.53 -10.86 10.20
N GLN A 187 -6.86 -11.62 9.15
CA GLN A 187 -7.76 -12.76 9.31
C GLN A 187 -7.16 -13.87 10.17
N LYS A 188 -5.84 -14.04 10.14
CA LYS A 188 -5.11 -15.00 10.97
C LYS A 188 -4.92 -14.50 12.40
N ASP A 189 -4.73 -13.20 12.58
CA ASP A 189 -4.56 -12.57 13.89
C ASP A 189 -5.37 -11.25 13.99
N PRO A 190 -6.68 -11.31 14.28
CA PRO A 190 -7.55 -10.13 14.32
C PRO A 190 -7.23 -9.18 15.48
N GLY A 191 -6.60 -9.67 16.54
CA GLY A 191 -6.22 -8.91 17.73
C GLY A 191 -4.95 -8.09 17.57
N ASN A 192 -4.25 -8.22 16.44
CA ASN A 192 -2.99 -7.55 16.20
C ASN A 192 -3.16 -6.04 16.03
N ALA A 193 -2.90 -5.28 17.10
CA ALA A 193 -3.02 -3.82 17.10
C ALA A 193 -2.12 -3.14 16.05
N TYR A 194 -0.91 -3.68 15.83
CA TYR A 194 0.04 -3.16 14.85
C TYR A 194 -0.50 -3.29 13.41
N LEU A 195 -1.01 -4.47 13.03
CA LEU A 195 -1.56 -4.68 11.68
C LEU A 195 -2.82 -3.84 11.43
N ASN A 196 -3.67 -3.66 12.43
CA ASN A 196 -4.85 -2.80 12.34
C ASN A 196 -4.45 -1.33 12.09
N LEU A 197 -3.49 -0.80 12.86
CA LEU A 197 -2.97 0.55 12.67
C LEU A 197 -2.26 0.71 11.33
N HIS A 198 -1.44 -0.27 10.94
CA HIS A 198 -0.71 -0.27 9.68
C HIS A 198 -1.66 -0.26 8.48
N LEU A 199 -2.67 -1.14 8.47
CA LEU A 199 -3.72 -1.15 7.44
C LEU A 199 -4.40 0.23 7.36
N ALA A 200 -4.74 0.81 8.51
CA ALA A 200 -5.44 2.10 8.54
C ALA A 200 -4.59 3.25 7.97
N ASN A 201 -3.29 3.26 8.27
CA ASN A 201 -2.34 4.23 7.72
C ASN A 201 -2.17 4.05 6.21
N THR A 202 -2.06 2.81 5.72
CA THR A 202 -1.88 2.50 4.30
C THR A 202 -3.11 2.90 3.47
N MET A 203 -4.32 2.63 3.96
CA MET A 203 -5.54 3.06 3.27
C MET A 203 -5.66 4.59 3.21
N ARG A 204 -5.29 5.33 4.27
CA ARG A 204 -5.27 6.80 4.23
C ARG A 204 -4.32 7.35 3.17
N ARG A 205 -3.11 6.79 3.06
CA ARG A 205 -2.14 7.16 2.02
C ARG A 205 -2.69 6.91 0.61
N LYS A 206 -3.39 5.79 0.40
CA LYS A 206 -4.04 5.48 -0.89
C LYS A 206 -5.05 6.55 -1.29
N VAL A 207 -5.93 6.96 -0.35
CA VAL A 207 -6.93 8.01 -0.60
C VAL A 207 -6.26 9.33 -0.95
N GLU A 208 -5.23 9.74 -0.20
CA GLU A 208 -4.52 11.00 -0.46
C GLU A 208 -3.86 11.01 -1.84
N LEU A 209 -3.20 9.91 -2.22
CA LEU A 209 -2.60 9.76 -3.54
C LEU A 209 -3.64 9.90 -4.64
N LEU A 210 -4.77 9.18 -4.52
CA LEU A 210 -5.83 9.23 -5.52
C LEU A 210 -6.46 10.62 -5.66
N ARG A 211 -6.68 11.34 -4.54
CA ARG A 211 -7.14 12.73 -4.57
C ARG A 211 -6.16 13.63 -5.31
N ARG A 212 -4.88 13.59 -4.92
CA ARG A 212 -3.83 14.42 -5.53
C ARG A 212 -3.72 14.19 -7.04
N VAL A 213 -3.80 12.93 -7.48
CA VAL A 213 -3.75 12.63 -8.92
C VAL A 213 -4.99 13.14 -9.64
N ASN A 214 -6.18 13.00 -9.07
CA ASN A 214 -7.41 13.54 -9.65
C ASN A 214 -7.38 15.07 -9.72
N ASP A 215 -6.86 15.75 -8.69
CA ASP A 215 -6.70 17.21 -8.68
C ASP A 215 -5.72 17.67 -9.78
N MET A 216 -4.61 16.97 -9.97
CA MET A 216 -3.68 17.24 -11.09
C MET A 216 -4.34 17.05 -12.45
N ALA A 217 -5.19 16.03 -12.59
CA ALA A 217 -5.92 15.80 -13.83
C ALA A 217 -6.96 16.91 -14.09
N ALA A 218 -7.63 17.38 -13.04
CA ALA A 218 -8.59 18.48 -13.08
C ALA A 218 -7.93 19.83 -13.40
N ALA A 219 -6.76 20.13 -12.84
CA ALA A 219 -6.04 21.39 -13.08
C ALA A 219 -5.47 21.55 -14.52
N ARG A 220 -5.49 20.47 -15.32
CA ARG A 220 -5.05 20.47 -16.73
C ARG A 220 -6.18 20.66 -17.75
N SER A 221 -7.42 21.00 -17.33
CA SER A 221 -8.46 21.57 -18.22
C SER A 221 -8.36 23.07 -18.23
#